data_AF-A0A7S1NXX1-F1
#
_entry.id   AF-A0A7S1NXX1-F1
#
_cell.length_a   1.000
_cell.length_b   1.000
_cell.length_c   1.000
_cell.angle_alpha   90.00
_cell.angle_beta   90.00
_cell.angle_gamma   90.00
#
_symmetry.space_group_name_H-M   'P 1'
#
loop_
_entity.id
_entity.type
_entity.pdbx_description
1 polymer ?
#
loop_
_entity_poly.entity_id
_entity_poly.type
_entity_poly.pdbx_seq_one_letter_code
_entity_poly.pdbx_strand_id
1 'polypeptide(L)'
;WTSTAGDPSCTDECKVQASYLEIYNERLHDLLSPDKPASGPLAAAPPVLDIYSHPVFGVYIPELTEPAVKTYDDVDRLLQFGSKKRTVSATNLNAMSSRSHTVFTLTVQQIPRDRKKGVAKFARLHIIDLAGSERTEKSKTGGERQVEGSFINKSLTTLGMVISRLAEMQEQQERDSKTTGSPKRPSLAPGRPSLKRSKAVVNVGATSIHIPYRNSKLTYILSDSLGGNSRTCMIACISPALSNVSETLSTLRFATRVKKITNKPKLNVTESDKLVADLKSEIAQLRQQLEDAKKTTAIGGELPMLADMRNELRNRETLVNKLQAGDAEKEAADLASRQLHLLQELGLGPSGGGGVGVAFTSPFGDMPYLLNISDDPMLCGTLMYFIKPEAPGEDVDTTQGTTIGTAEDATIVLRGLGLHLMSCRIVNDANTRLTLIPEDAKVMVNGRVVPKGVRHLLRNHDRIVIGRAFVFRVIIP
;
A
#
# COMPACT_ATOMS: atom_id res chain seq x y z
N TRP A 1 -26.98 2.38 4.80
CA TRP A 1 -27.89 1.39 4.20
C TRP A 1 -29.14 1.30 5.05
N THR A 2 -30.10 2.20 4.78
CA THR A 2 -31.47 2.12 5.29
C THR A 2 -32.39 2.12 4.08
N SER A 3 -32.94 0.93 3.81
CA SER A 3 -34.11 0.66 2.97
C SER A 3 -34.00 0.84 1.44
N THR A 4 -34.39 -0.26 0.76
CA THR A 4 -34.91 -0.44 -0.61
C THR A 4 -33.96 -0.88 -1.72
N ALA A 5 -33.48 -2.14 -1.64
CA ALA A 5 -33.29 -3.09 -2.77
C ALA A 5 -32.69 -4.44 -2.28
N GLY A 6 -33.12 -4.93 -1.11
CA GLY A 6 -32.72 -6.24 -0.58
C GLY A 6 -33.93 -7.16 -0.52
N ASP A 7 -33.75 -8.43 -0.86
CA ASP A 7 -34.77 -9.47 -0.72
C ASP A 7 -35.37 -9.43 0.70
N PRO A 8 -36.69 -9.19 0.86
CA PRO A 8 -37.36 -9.15 2.16
C PRO A 8 -37.29 -10.48 2.93
N SER A 9 -36.80 -11.56 2.32
CA SER A 9 -36.53 -12.84 2.98
C SER A 9 -35.23 -12.88 3.79
N CYS A 10 -34.28 -11.97 3.52
CA CYS A 10 -32.97 -11.96 4.17
C CYS A 10 -33.06 -11.27 5.54
N THR A 11 -33.29 -12.07 6.58
CA THR A 11 -33.39 -11.59 7.97
C THR A 11 -32.06 -11.63 8.73
N ASP A 12 -30.96 -12.00 8.06
CA ASP A 12 -29.66 -12.16 8.70
C ASP A 12 -29.03 -10.81 9.09
N GLU A 13 -28.25 -10.81 10.17
CA GLU A 13 -27.48 -9.65 10.59
C GLU A 13 -26.20 -9.55 9.74
N CYS A 14 -25.91 -8.35 9.22
CA CYS A 14 -24.71 -8.10 8.44
C CYS A 14 -23.82 -7.08 9.15
N LYS A 15 -22.54 -7.44 9.37
CA LYS A 15 -21.50 -6.54 9.86
C LYS A 15 -20.51 -6.26 8.74
N VAL A 16 -20.17 -4.99 8.53
CA VAL A 16 -19.22 -4.57 7.51
C VAL A 16 -18.13 -3.74 8.16
N GLN A 17 -16.88 -4.04 7.82
CA GLN A 17 -15.70 -3.30 8.26
C GLN A 17 -14.83 -2.94 7.07
N ALA A 18 -14.04 -1.88 7.19
CA ALA A 18 -13.09 -1.46 6.18
C ALA A 18 -11.69 -1.29 6.75
N SER A 19 -10.66 -1.58 5.95
CA SER A 19 -9.27 -1.24 6.26
C SER A 19 -8.57 -0.65 5.06
N TYR A 20 -7.54 0.17 5.30
CA TYR A 20 -6.74 0.76 4.23
C TYR A 20 -5.27 0.72 4.62
N LEU A 21 -4.49 -0.05 3.87
CA LEU A 21 -3.09 -0.34 4.15
C LEU A 21 -2.22 0.19 3.01
N GLU A 22 -1.11 0.83 3.34
CA GLU A 22 -0.03 1.13 2.41
C GLU A 22 1.18 0.22 2.68
N ILE A 23 1.78 -0.29 1.59
CA ILE A 23 3.03 -1.05 1.62
C ILE A 23 4.07 -0.23 0.87
N TYR A 24 5.05 0.29 1.60
CA TYR A 24 6.15 1.06 1.04
C TYR A 24 7.48 0.55 1.62
N ASN A 25 8.45 0.28 0.75
CA ASN A 25 9.77 -0.21 1.16
C ASN A 25 9.70 -1.42 2.12
N GLU A 26 8.81 -2.37 1.84
CA GLU A 26 8.52 -3.56 2.69
C GLU A 26 8.05 -3.26 4.12
N ARG A 27 7.65 -2.01 4.40
CA ARG A 27 6.99 -1.60 5.65
C ARG A 27 5.50 -1.43 5.42
N LEU A 28 4.74 -1.74 6.46
CA LEU A 28 3.28 -1.66 6.48
C LEU A 28 2.87 -0.37 7.20
N HIS A 29 1.96 0.37 6.59
CA HIS A 29 1.45 1.64 7.11
C HIS A 29 -0.08 1.60 7.15
N ASP A 30 -0.65 1.81 8.34
CA ASP A 30 -2.09 1.94 8.51
C ASP A 30 -2.56 3.32 8.04
N LEU A 31 -3.29 3.37 6.93
CA LEU A 31 -3.82 4.62 6.39
C LEU A 31 -5.09 5.08 7.10
N LEU A 32 -5.71 4.26 7.95
CA LEU A 32 -6.91 4.60 8.73
C LEU A 32 -6.61 4.88 10.21
N SER A 33 -5.42 4.54 10.70
CA SER A 33 -5.01 4.86 12.07
C SER A 33 -5.06 6.39 12.30
N PRO A 34 -5.63 6.84 13.44
CA PRO A 34 -5.68 8.25 13.80
C PRO A 34 -4.39 8.73 14.48
N ASP A 35 -3.42 7.85 14.70
CA ASP A 35 -2.23 8.16 15.48
C ASP A 35 -1.20 8.90 14.62
N LYS A 36 -0.55 9.89 15.24
CA LYS A 36 0.62 10.54 14.65
C LYS A 36 1.77 9.53 14.58
N PRO A 37 2.60 9.54 13.53
CA PRO A 37 3.90 8.90 13.61
C PRO A 37 4.64 9.49 14.83
N ALA A 38 5.11 8.64 15.74
CA ALA A 38 5.69 9.07 17.01
C ALA A 38 6.73 10.18 16.79
N SER A 39 6.41 11.39 17.24
CA SER A 39 7.31 12.54 17.22
C SER A 39 7.51 13.00 18.66
N GLY A 40 8.54 12.45 19.32
CA GLY A 40 8.95 12.85 20.66
C GLY A 40 9.59 11.69 21.45
N PRO A 41 10.55 11.97 22.34
CA PRO A 41 11.26 10.93 23.12
C PRO A 41 10.40 10.19 24.14
N LEU A 42 9.15 10.64 24.39
CA LEU A 42 8.21 10.09 25.37
C LEU A 42 6.94 9.47 24.74
N ALA A 43 6.77 9.54 23.42
CA ALA A 43 5.62 8.92 22.77
C ALA A 43 5.82 7.39 22.68
N ALA A 44 4.83 6.62 23.12
CA ALA A 44 4.84 5.17 22.90
C ALA A 44 4.99 4.90 21.38
N ALA A 45 5.94 4.04 21.02
CA ALA A 45 6.15 3.70 19.61
C ALA A 45 4.85 3.13 19.03
N PRO A 46 4.43 3.55 17.81
CA PRO A 46 3.25 3.01 17.17
C PRO A 46 3.38 1.47 17.04
N PRO A 47 2.26 0.74 17.11
CA PRO A 47 2.29 -0.72 17.00
C PRO A 47 2.94 -1.12 15.66
N VAL A 48 3.89 -2.04 15.72
CA VAL A 48 4.50 -2.61 14.52
C VAL A 48 3.48 -3.51 13.86
N LEU A 49 3.08 -3.16 12.64
CA LEU A 49 2.19 -3.99 11.83
C LEU A 49 2.95 -5.19 11.26
N ASP A 50 2.40 -6.39 11.43
CA ASP A 50 2.92 -7.59 10.77
C ASP A 50 1.81 -8.53 10.26
N ILE A 51 2.20 -9.41 9.34
CA ILE A 51 1.30 -10.27 8.58
C ILE A 51 1.28 -11.67 9.18
N TYR A 52 0.08 -12.12 9.54
CA TYR A 52 -0.17 -13.45 10.07
C TYR A 52 -1.10 -14.23 9.15
N SER A 53 -1.13 -15.55 9.31
CA SER A 53 -2.01 -16.42 8.54
C SER A 53 -2.73 -17.37 9.49
N HIS A 54 -4.02 -17.55 9.27
CA HIS A 54 -4.86 -18.49 9.99
C HIS A 54 -5.55 -19.44 9.00
N PRO A 55 -5.65 -20.75 9.27
CA PRO A 55 -6.25 -21.72 8.35
C PRO A 55 -7.66 -21.36 7.87
N VAL A 56 -8.46 -20.70 8.74
CA VAL A 56 -9.84 -20.28 8.43
C VAL A 56 -9.91 -18.86 7.90
N PHE A 57 -9.14 -17.91 8.46
CA PHE A 57 -9.26 -16.49 8.12
C PHE A 57 -8.33 -16.04 6.98
N GLY A 58 -7.47 -16.94 6.50
CA GLY A 58 -6.43 -16.57 5.56
C GLY A 58 -5.44 -15.59 6.18
N VAL A 59 -4.90 -14.71 5.36
CA VAL A 59 -3.93 -13.69 5.78
C VAL A 59 -4.62 -12.52 6.48
N TYR A 60 -4.06 -12.04 7.60
CA TYR A 60 -4.60 -10.94 8.39
C TYR A 60 -3.50 -10.15 9.12
N ILE A 61 -3.83 -8.94 9.57
CA ILE A 61 -2.94 -8.03 10.31
C ILE A 61 -3.66 -7.65 11.61
N PRO A 62 -3.27 -8.21 12.78
CA PRO A 62 -3.99 -8.03 14.04
C PRO A 62 -4.19 -6.57 14.42
N GLU A 63 -3.14 -5.75 14.30
CA GLU A 63 -3.13 -4.35 14.73
C GLU A 63 -3.55 -3.36 13.64
N LEU A 64 -4.13 -3.83 12.54
CA LEU A 64 -4.70 -2.97 11.51
C LEU A 64 -6.06 -2.41 11.99
N THR A 65 -6.25 -1.11 11.77
CA THR A 65 -7.49 -0.38 12.05
C THR A 65 -8.60 -0.85 11.10
N GLU A 66 -9.70 -1.36 11.66
CA GLU A 66 -10.82 -1.95 10.92
C GLU A 66 -12.20 -1.39 11.37
N PRO A 67 -12.48 -0.09 11.19
CA PRO A 67 -13.75 0.52 11.61
C PRO A 67 -14.97 -0.13 10.95
N ALA A 68 -16.06 -0.16 11.72
CA ALA A 68 -17.37 -0.53 11.19
C ALA A 68 -17.88 0.50 10.16
N VAL A 69 -18.56 0.00 9.14
CA VAL A 69 -19.11 0.77 8.01
C VAL A 69 -20.58 0.43 7.86
N LYS A 70 -21.46 1.44 7.77
CA LYS A 70 -22.91 1.26 7.61
C LYS A 70 -23.46 1.85 6.32
N THR A 71 -22.74 2.81 5.73
CA THR A 71 -23.16 3.57 4.56
C THR A 71 -22.04 3.63 3.53
N TYR A 72 -22.40 3.96 2.28
CA TYR A 72 -21.42 4.29 1.27
C TYR A 72 -20.58 5.51 1.69
N ASP A 73 -21.21 6.51 2.31
CA ASP A 73 -20.52 7.71 2.78
C ASP A 73 -19.46 7.42 3.86
N ASP A 74 -19.64 6.36 4.66
CA ASP A 74 -18.60 5.89 5.58
C ASP A 74 -17.37 5.38 4.81
N VAL A 75 -17.59 4.59 3.75
CA VAL A 75 -16.52 4.07 2.88
C VAL A 75 -15.78 5.23 2.19
N ASP A 76 -16.52 6.16 1.61
CA ASP A 76 -15.96 7.32 0.90
C ASP A 76 -15.12 8.19 1.84
N ARG A 77 -15.61 8.45 3.07
CA ARG A 77 -14.84 9.17 4.09
C ARG A 77 -13.53 8.48 4.45
N LEU A 78 -13.53 7.15 4.62
CA LEU A 78 -12.31 6.39 4.92
C LEU A 78 -11.31 6.40 3.76
N LEU A 79 -11.80 6.28 2.52
CA LEU A 79 -10.97 6.39 1.32
C LEU A 79 -10.33 7.77 1.21
N GLN A 80 -11.10 8.84 1.41
CA GLN A 80 -10.59 10.21 1.39
C GLN A 80 -9.58 10.46 2.51
N PHE A 81 -9.87 10.00 3.72
CA PHE A 81 -8.94 10.11 4.86
C PHE A 81 -7.60 9.42 4.56
N GLY A 82 -7.63 8.15 4.14
CA GLY A 82 -6.41 7.41 3.86
C GLY A 82 -5.62 7.98 2.69
N SER A 83 -6.29 8.49 1.66
CA SER A 83 -5.65 9.14 0.50
C SER A 83 -4.96 10.45 0.89
N LYS A 84 -5.60 11.24 1.75
CA LYS A 84 -5.02 12.45 2.36
C LYS A 84 -3.81 12.10 3.23
N LYS A 85 -3.93 11.10 4.10
CA LYS A 85 -2.84 10.63 4.97
C LYS A 85 -1.62 10.15 4.16
N ARG A 86 -1.85 9.32 3.13
CA ARG A 86 -0.83 8.85 2.18
C ARG A 86 -0.06 10.00 1.54
N THR A 87 -0.78 11.04 1.12
CA THR A 87 -0.19 12.22 0.48
C THR A 87 0.76 12.99 1.41
N VAL A 88 0.38 13.19 2.67
CA VAL A 88 1.23 13.85 3.67
C VAL A 88 2.48 13.02 3.98
N SER A 89 2.33 11.70 4.10
CA SER A 89 3.45 10.80 4.30
C SER A 89 4.43 10.83 3.11
N ALA A 90 3.92 10.91 1.89
CA ALA A 90 4.71 11.05 0.67
C ALA A 90 5.59 12.31 0.67
N THR A 91 5.02 13.46 1.04
CA THR A 91 5.74 14.74 1.08
C THR A 91 6.79 14.80 2.20
N ASN A 92 6.49 14.23 3.37
CA ASN A 92 7.40 14.26 4.51
C ASN A 92 8.58 13.28 4.41
N LEU A 93 8.46 12.22 3.59
CA LEU A 93 9.45 11.14 3.51
C LEU A 93 10.16 11.04 2.15
N ASN A 94 9.94 11.98 1.23
CA ASN A 94 10.31 11.84 -0.19
C ASN A 94 9.80 10.51 -0.81
N ALA A 95 8.76 9.92 -0.21
CA ALA A 95 8.17 8.69 -0.67
C ALA A 95 7.25 9.03 -1.85
N MET A 96 7.59 8.54 -3.04
CA MET A 96 6.75 8.77 -4.22
C MET A 96 5.57 7.80 -4.19
N SER A 97 4.34 8.30 -4.31
CA SER A 97 3.12 7.44 -4.31
C SER A 97 3.16 6.38 -5.41
N SER A 98 3.83 6.64 -6.54
CA SER A 98 4.04 5.64 -7.60
C SER A 98 4.87 4.43 -7.16
N ARG A 99 5.54 4.48 -5.99
CA ARG A 99 6.41 3.43 -5.47
C ARG A 99 5.82 2.69 -4.27
N SER A 100 4.60 3.02 -3.85
CA SER A 100 3.88 2.30 -2.80
C SER A 100 2.68 1.55 -3.34
N HIS A 101 2.35 0.43 -2.71
CA HIS A 101 1.13 -0.32 -2.98
C HIS A 101 0.08 0.07 -1.96
N THR A 102 -1.19 0.12 -2.35
CA THR A 102 -2.28 0.25 -1.40
C THR A 102 -3.25 -0.91 -1.49
N VAL A 103 -3.78 -1.30 -0.34
CA VAL A 103 -4.75 -2.39 -0.20
C VAL A 103 -5.91 -1.85 0.62
N PHE A 104 -7.02 -1.54 -0.05
CA PHE A 104 -8.29 -1.25 0.60
C PHE A 104 -9.09 -2.55 0.74
N THR A 105 -9.51 -2.90 1.94
CA THR A 105 -10.25 -4.13 2.20
C THR A 105 -11.61 -3.82 2.78
N LEU A 106 -12.66 -4.42 2.21
CA LEU A 106 -13.98 -4.51 2.83
C LEU A 106 -14.19 -5.93 3.34
N THR A 107 -14.43 -6.07 4.63
CA THR A 107 -14.79 -7.33 5.27
C THR A 107 -16.28 -7.32 5.56
N VAL A 108 -17.00 -8.30 5.02
CA VAL A 108 -18.44 -8.49 5.24
C VAL A 108 -18.64 -9.79 6.01
N GLN A 109 -19.34 -9.73 7.13
CA GLN A 109 -19.76 -10.88 7.91
C GLN A 109 -21.29 -10.95 7.91
N GLN A 110 -21.83 -12.11 7.56
CA GLN A 110 -23.24 -12.42 7.64
C GLN A 110 -23.48 -13.40 8.79
N ILE A 111 -24.31 -13.02 9.74
CA ILE A 111 -24.63 -13.77 10.94
C ILE A 111 -26.13 -14.15 10.87
N PRO A 112 -26.43 -15.46 10.77
CA PRO A 112 -27.81 -15.93 10.79
C PRO A 112 -28.49 -15.56 12.11
N ARG A 113 -29.70 -14.99 12.05
CA ARG A 113 -30.50 -14.74 13.28
C ARG A 113 -30.89 -16.03 13.99
N ASP A 114 -31.19 -17.07 13.21
CA ASP A 114 -31.46 -18.41 13.73
C ASP A 114 -30.24 -19.32 13.49
N ARG A 115 -29.42 -19.50 14.54
CA ARG A 115 -28.23 -20.37 14.51
C ARG A 115 -28.56 -21.84 14.23
N LYS A 116 -29.82 -22.27 14.35
CA LYS A 116 -30.24 -23.63 13.97
C LYS A 116 -30.45 -23.77 12.45
N LYS A 117 -30.64 -22.67 11.73
CA LYS A 117 -30.91 -22.64 10.28
C LYS A 117 -29.69 -22.26 9.45
N GLY A 118 -28.58 -21.85 10.07
CA GLY A 118 -27.38 -21.47 9.34
C GLY A 118 -26.16 -21.21 10.22
N VAL A 119 -25.02 -21.12 9.55
CA VAL A 119 -23.71 -20.81 10.11
C VAL A 119 -23.28 -19.41 9.67
N ALA A 120 -22.50 -18.71 10.51
CA ALA A 120 -21.97 -17.40 10.13
C ALA A 120 -21.00 -17.55 8.95
N LYS A 121 -20.99 -16.55 8.08
CA LYS A 121 -20.17 -16.52 6.87
C LYS A 121 -19.42 -15.20 6.83
N PHE A 122 -18.28 -15.18 6.13
CA PHE A 122 -17.59 -13.93 5.87
C PHE A 122 -16.96 -13.90 4.47
N ALA A 123 -16.81 -12.70 3.95
CA ALA A 123 -16.14 -12.42 2.69
C ALA A 123 -15.22 -11.20 2.86
N ARG A 124 -14.12 -11.20 2.11
CA ARG A 124 -13.21 -10.06 2.03
C ARG A 124 -13.08 -9.65 0.57
N LEU A 125 -13.33 -8.38 0.29
CA LEU A 125 -13.03 -7.75 -0.99
C LEU A 125 -11.76 -6.93 -0.81
N HIS A 126 -10.70 -7.31 -1.52
CA HIS A 126 -9.47 -6.53 -1.60
C HIS A 126 -9.45 -5.73 -2.90
N ILE A 127 -9.30 -4.42 -2.80
CA ILE A 127 -9.04 -3.50 -3.91
C ILE A 127 -7.60 -3.05 -3.77
N ILE A 128 -6.78 -3.39 -4.76
CA ILE A 128 -5.33 -3.28 -4.65
C ILE A 128 -4.82 -2.42 -5.79
N ASP A 129 -4.22 -1.29 -5.43
CA ASP A 129 -3.51 -0.39 -6.33
C ASP A 129 -2.01 -0.65 -6.18
N LEU A 130 -1.41 -1.21 -7.22
CA LEU A 130 0.00 -1.59 -7.21
C LEU A 130 0.89 -0.40 -7.57
N ALA A 131 2.09 -0.37 -7.02
CA ALA A 131 3.15 0.52 -7.46
C ALA A 131 3.41 0.35 -8.97
N GLY A 132 3.98 1.39 -9.58
CA GLY A 132 4.34 1.43 -11.00
C GLY A 132 5.17 0.22 -11.42
N SER A 133 4.78 -0.42 -12.52
CA SER A 133 5.47 -1.59 -13.07
C SER A 133 6.72 -1.25 -13.88
N GLU A 134 6.96 0.05 -14.11
CA GLU A 134 8.10 0.53 -14.88
C GLU A 134 9.43 0.17 -14.24
N ARG A 135 10.38 -0.23 -15.09
CA ARG A 135 11.74 -0.50 -14.61
C ARG A 135 12.43 0.82 -14.32
N THR A 136 12.87 1.00 -13.08
CA THR A 136 13.81 2.06 -12.73
C THR A 136 15.17 1.74 -13.35
N GLU A 137 15.68 2.65 -14.19
CA GLU A 137 17.06 2.52 -14.68
C GLU A 137 18.04 2.56 -13.50
N LYS A 138 18.99 1.64 -13.48
CA LYS A 138 20.03 1.59 -12.45
C LYS A 138 20.90 2.84 -12.57
N SER A 139 20.74 3.81 -11.68
CA SER A 139 21.67 4.93 -11.56
C SER A 139 23.07 4.41 -11.21
N LYS A 140 24.10 4.88 -11.92
CA LYS A 140 25.51 4.49 -11.74
C LYS A 140 26.15 5.16 -10.50
N THR A 141 25.47 5.19 -9.35
CA THR A 141 25.99 5.79 -8.11
C THR A 141 25.92 4.76 -6.99
N GLY A 142 27.10 4.35 -6.51
CA GLY A 142 27.28 3.24 -5.58
C GLY A 142 26.97 3.57 -4.11
N GLY A 143 26.99 2.51 -3.29
CA GLY A 143 27.09 2.58 -1.82
C GLY A 143 25.77 2.30 -1.10
N GLU A 144 24.98 3.34 -0.84
CA GLU A 144 23.80 3.26 0.04
C GLU A 144 22.46 3.23 -0.72
N ARG A 145 22.36 3.94 -1.86
CA ARG A 145 21.19 3.88 -2.77
C ARG A 145 20.98 2.52 -3.44
N GLN A 146 22.02 1.69 -3.47
CA GLN A 146 21.94 0.35 -4.03
C GLN A 146 21.09 -0.58 -3.16
N VAL A 147 20.99 -0.31 -1.86
CA VAL A 147 20.15 -1.05 -0.90
C VAL A 147 18.70 -0.56 -1.00
N GLU A 148 18.45 0.76 -1.05
CA GLU A 148 17.10 1.32 -1.21
C GLU A 148 16.46 0.94 -2.56
N GLY A 149 17.22 1.02 -3.65
CA GLY A 149 16.77 0.58 -4.98
C GLY A 149 16.49 -0.92 -5.08
N SER A 150 17.10 -1.74 -4.21
CA SER A 150 16.87 -3.19 -4.13
C SER A 150 15.50 -3.54 -3.52
N PHE A 151 15.01 -2.74 -2.57
CA PHE A 151 13.72 -2.97 -1.90
C PHE A 151 12.52 -2.33 -2.61
N ILE A 152 12.69 -1.22 -3.33
CA ILE A 152 11.59 -0.52 -4.04
C ILE A 152 10.86 -1.45 -5.02
N ASN A 153 11.59 -2.32 -5.72
CA ASN A 153 11.01 -3.27 -6.67
C ASN A 153 10.91 -4.71 -6.13
N LYS A 154 11.20 -4.94 -4.85
CA LYS A 154 11.19 -6.28 -4.27
C LYS A 154 9.80 -6.91 -4.35
N SER A 155 8.78 -6.19 -3.89
CA SER A 155 7.37 -6.62 -3.94
C SER A 155 6.89 -6.99 -5.35
N LEU A 156 7.12 -6.13 -6.35
CA LEU A 156 6.75 -6.40 -7.75
C LEU A 156 7.58 -7.51 -8.40
N THR A 157 8.87 -7.59 -8.09
CA THR A 157 9.74 -8.68 -8.58
C THR A 157 9.30 -10.02 -7.99
N THR A 158 9.05 -10.07 -6.68
CA THR A 158 8.52 -11.26 -6.00
C THR A 158 7.16 -11.65 -6.53
N LEU A 159 6.28 -10.68 -6.79
CA LEU A 159 4.99 -10.91 -7.44
C LEU A 159 5.16 -11.57 -8.81
N GLY A 160 6.08 -11.06 -9.64
CA GLY A 160 6.42 -11.67 -10.93
C GLY A 160 6.95 -13.10 -10.80
N MET A 161 7.76 -13.39 -9.78
CA MET A 161 8.25 -14.75 -9.50
C MET A 161 7.11 -15.69 -9.09
N VAL A 162 6.25 -15.27 -8.15
CA VAL A 162 5.08 -16.04 -7.70
C VAL A 162 4.18 -16.40 -8.87
N ILE A 163 3.83 -15.42 -9.71
CA ILE A 163 2.97 -15.62 -10.88
C ILE A 163 3.60 -16.58 -11.88
N SER A 164 4.90 -16.41 -12.16
CA SER A 164 5.59 -17.28 -13.12
C SER A 164 5.62 -18.73 -12.64
N ARG A 165 5.93 -18.96 -11.35
CA ARG A 165 5.93 -20.30 -10.75
C ARG A 165 4.55 -20.94 -10.74
N LEU A 166 3.51 -20.17 -10.38
CA LEU A 166 2.14 -20.68 -10.40
C LEU A 166 1.69 -21.04 -11.82
N ALA A 167 1.98 -20.21 -12.81
CA ALA A 167 1.65 -20.47 -14.20
C ALA A 167 2.37 -21.73 -14.74
N GLU A 168 3.65 -21.89 -14.45
CA GLU A 168 4.44 -23.08 -14.82
C GLU A 168 3.87 -24.36 -14.20
N MET A 169 3.46 -24.31 -12.92
CA MET A 169 2.84 -25.45 -12.24
C MET A 169 1.51 -25.87 -12.88
N GLN A 170 0.68 -24.91 -13.29
CA GLN A 170 -0.60 -25.19 -13.96
C GLN A 170 -0.37 -25.85 -15.32
N GLU A 171 0.58 -25.34 -16.10
CA GLU A 171 0.95 -25.96 -17.39
C GLU A 171 1.49 -27.38 -17.23
N GLN A 172 2.28 -27.64 -16.18
CA GLN A 172 2.81 -28.97 -15.93
C GLN A 172 1.71 -29.96 -15.53
N GLN A 173 0.77 -29.55 -14.68
CA GLN A 173 -0.40 -30.36 -14.31
C GLN A 173 -1.29 -30.68 -15.53
N GLU A 174 -1.48 -29.72 -16.45
CA GLU A 174 -2.20 -29.94 -17.71
C GLU A 174 -1.49 -30.90 -18.66
N ARG A 175 -0.15 -30.91 -18.69
CA ARG A 175 0.62 -31.87 -19.50
C ARG A 175 0.53 -33.27 -18.91
N ASP A 176 0.73 -33.40 -17.59
CA ASP A 176 0.74 -34.68 -16.89
C ASP A 176 -0.63 -35.39 -16.97
N SER A 177 -1.72 -34.64 -16.85
CA SER A 177 -3.09 -35.13 -17.00
C SER A 177 -3.40 -35.62 -18.43
N LYS A 178 -2.81 -35.01 -19.46
CA LYS A 178 -2.96 -35.45 -20.86
C LYS A 178 -2.19 -36.74 -21.17
N THR A 179 -1.05 -36.98 -20.52
CA THR A 179 -0.25 -38.22 -20.71
C THR A 179 -0.82 -39.45 -20.00
N THR A 180 -1.65 -39.28 -18.96
CA THR A 180 -2.21 -40.38 -18.17
C THR A 180 -3.60 -40.85 -18.65
N GLY A 181 -4.26 -40.10 -19.54
CA GLY A 181 -5.63 -40.35 -20.01
C GLY A 181 -5.80 -41.24 -21.26
N SER A 182 -4.81 -42.04 -21.67
CA SER A 182 -4.95 -42.95 -22.82
C SER A 182 -4.53 -44.39 -22.46
N PRO A 183 -5.44 -45.38 -22.42
CA PRO A 183 -5.04 -46.78 -22.37
C PRO A 183 -4.41 -47.14 -23.72
N LYS A 184 -3.07 -47.25 -23.77
CA LYS A 184 -2.40 -47.87 -24.92
C LYS A 184 -2.84 -49.34 -24.97
N ARG A 185 -3.65 -49.69 -25.98
CA ARG A 185 -3.82 -51.09 -26.40
C ARG A 185 -2.43 -51.70 -26.63
N PRO A 186 -2.14 -52.94 -26.16
CA PRO A 186 -0.91 -53.61 -26.51
C PRO A 186 -1.01 -54.06 -27.98
N SER A 187 -0.33 -53.36 -28.90
CA SER A 187 -0.07 -53.90 -30.22
C SER A 187 1.15 -54.80 -30.14
N LEU A 188 0.95 -56.12 -30.22
CA LEU A 188 2.02 -57.08 -30.49
C LEU A 188 2.54 -56.84 -31.92
N ALA A 189 3.80 -56.40 -32.03
CA ALA A 189 4.62 -56.60 -33.22
C ALA A 189 6.09 -56.76 -32.80
N PRO A 190 6.85 -57.72 -33.34
CA PRO A 190 8.21 -57.98 -32.91
C PRO A 190 9.24 -57.15 -33.72
N GLY A 191 10.25 -56.65 -33.01
CA GLY A 191 11.61 -56.49 -33.55
C GLY A 191 12.02 -55.12 -34.09
N ARG A 192 12.75 -54.34 -33.26
CA ARG A 192 13.99 -53.63 -33.65
C ARG A 192 14.73 -53.12 -32.39
N PRO A 193 16.05 -53.34 -32.25
CA PRO A 193 16.80 -52.84 -31.10
C PRO A 193 17.08 -51.35 -31.29
N SER A 194 16.48 -50.51 -30.44
CA SER A 194 16.77 -49.08 -30.36
C SER A 194 17.65 -48.83 -29.14
N LEU A 195 18.80 -48.17 -29.35
CA LEU A 195 19.81 -47.91 -28.33
C LEU A 195 19.19 -47.26 -27.07
N LYS A 196 19.39 -47.92 -25.92
CA LYS A 196 19.06 -47.39 -24.60
C LYS A 196 19.95 -46.17 -24.31
N ARG A 197 19.43 -44.96 -24.53
CA ARG A 197 19.91 -43.78 -23.82
C ARG A 197 19.35 -43.87 -22.40
N SER A 198 20.18 -44.29 -21.47
CA SER A 198 19.95 -44.24 -20.03
C SER A 198 19.77 -42.78 -19.60
N LYS A 199 18.55 -42.26 -19.68
CA LYS A 199 18.14 -41.14 -18.85
C LYS A 199 17.89 -41.73 -17.47
N ALA A 200 18.82 -41.47 -16.56
CA ALA A 200 18.61 -41.71 -15.14
C ALA A 200 17.28 -41.08 -14.74
N VAL A 201 16.27 -41.92 -14.50
CA VAL A 201 15.07 -41.52 -13.78
C VAL A 201 15.52 -41.36 -12.34
N VAL A 202 16.07 -40.19 -12.04
CA VAL A 202 16.17 -39.76 -10.65
C VAL A 202 14.74 -39.56 -10.21
N ASN A 203 14.24 -40.52 -9.43
CA ASN A 203 12.96 -40.43 -8.76
C ASN A 203 13.12 -39.38 -7.65
N VAL A 204 13.13 -38.10 -8.05
CA VAL A 204 13.01 -36.99 -7.11
C VAL A 204 11.56 -37.05 -6.66
N GLY A 205 11.33 -37.64 -5.48
CA GLY A 205 10.03 -37.58 -4.82
C GLY A 205 9.51 -36.14 -4.90
N ALA A 206 8.24 -35.99 -5.27
CA ALA A 206 7.60 -34.71 -5.57
C ALA A 206 7.87 -33.69 -4.45
N THR A 207 8.96 -32.91 -4.58
CA THR A 207 9.19 -31.75 -3.76
C THR A 207 8.15 -30.75 -4.22
N SER A 208 7.16 -30.49 -3.35
CA SER A 208 6.15 -29.47 -3.60
C SER A 208 6.87 -28.19 -4.03
N ILE A 209 6.63 -27.74 -5.27
CA ILE A 209 7.26 -26.53 -5.78
C ILE A 209 6.87 -25.39 -4.84
N HIS A 210 7.85 -24.90 -4.08
CA HIS A 210 7.62 -23.86 -3.09
C HIS A 210 7.34 -22.53 -3.79
N ILE A 211 6.17 -21.94 -3.51
CA ILE A 211 5.81 -20.61 -4.00
C ILE A 211 6.27 -19.55 -2.98
N PRO A 212 7.11 -18.58 -3.38
CA PRO A 212 7.77 -17.67 -2.45
C PRO A 212 6.88 -16.50 -1.99
N TYR A 213 5.66 -16.76 -1.50
CA TYR A 213 4.75 -15.70 -1.03
C TYR A 213 5.35 -14.86 0.10
N ARG A 214 6.13 -15.47 0.99
CA ARG A 214 6.74 -14.80 2.14
C ARG A 214 7.94 -13.91 1.79
N ASN A 215 8.42 -13.94 0.54
CA ASN A 215 9.59 -13.15 0.15
C ASN A 215 9.29 -11.65 0.05
N SER A 216 8.02 -11.24 -0.01
CA SER A 216 7.61 -9.85 0.13
C SER A 216 6.32 -9.71 0.91
N LYS A 217 6.11 -8.56 1.57
CA LYS A 217 4.87 -8.28 2.32
C LYS A 217 3.65 -8.27 1.40
N LEU A 218 3.78 -7.70 0.20
CA LEU A 218 2.73 -7.69 -0.82
C LEU A 218 2.31 -9.10 -1.23
N THR A 219 3.27 -9.95 -1.62
CA THR A 219 2.96 -11.33 -2.03
C THR A 219 2.45 -12.18 -0.89
N TYR A 220 2.78 -11.86 0.35
CA TYR A 220 2.23 -12.56 1.50
C TYR A 220 0.76 -12.17 1.70
N ILE A 221 0.41 -10.87 1.66
CA ILE A 221 -1.00 -10.42 1.67
C ILE A 221 -1.80 -11.02 0.50
N LEU A 222 -1.17 -11.14 -0.67
CA LEU A 222 -1.80 -11.70 -1.88
C LEU A 222 -1.82 -13.24 -1.95
N SER A 223 -1.36 -13.97 -0.93
CA SER A 223 -1.20 -15.43 -1.05
C SER A 223 -2.52 -16.14 -1.34
N ASP A 224 -3.63 -15.65 -0.78
CA ASP A 224 -4.96 -16.21 -1.05
C ASP A 224 -5.48 -15.82 -2.44
N SER A 225 -5.06 -14.66 -2.96
CA SER A 225 -5.46 -14.13 -4.27
C SER A 225 -4.77 -14.81 -5.45
N LEU A 226 -3.60 -15.41 -5.25
CA LEU A 226 -2.82 -16.03 -6.33
C LEU A 226 -2.68 -17.52 -6.07
N GLY A 227 -3.57 -18.34 -6.65
CA GLY A 227 -3.58 -19.79 -6.47
C GLY A 227 -4.27 -20.29 -5.19
N GLY A 228 -4.86 -19.39 -4.40
CA GLY A 228 -5.49 -19.69 -3.11
C GLY A 228 -7.02 -19.60 -3.11
N ASN A 229 -7.58 -19.34 -1.93
CA ASN A 229 -9.03 -19.21 -1.70
C ASN A 229 -9.51 -17.79 -2.01
N SER A 230 -9.59 -17.45 -3.30
CA SER A 230 -10.07 -16.13 -3.72
C SER A 230 -10.65 -16.15 -5.13
N ARG A 231 -11.60 -15.26 -5.40
CA ARG A 231 -12.00 -14.90 -6.76
C ARG A 231 -11.22 -13.66 -7.14
N THR A 232 -10.27 -13.81 -8.06
CA THR A 232 -9.30 -12.75 -8.37
C THR A 232 -9.51 -12.23 -9.78
N CYS A 233 -9.58 -10.90 -9.89
CA CYS A 233 -9.59 -10.17 -11.15
C CYS A 233 -8.35 -9.29 -11.21
N MET A 234 -7.62 -9.32 -12.33
CA MET A 234 -6.51 -8.41 -12.59
C MET A 234 -6.94 -7.41 -13.66
N ILE A 235 -6.76 -6.12 -13.38
CA ILE A 235 -6.92 -5.04 -14.36
C ILE A 235 -5.52 -4.62 -14.81
N ALA A 236 -5.22 -4.81 -16.09
CA ALA A 236 -3.94 -4.43 -16.68
C ALA A 236 -4.05 -3.04 -17.34
N CYS A 237 -3.65 -1.99 -16.63
CA CYS A 237 -3.63 -0.62 -17.15
C CYS A 237 -2.44 -0.44 -18.09
N ILE A 238 -2.68 0.03 -19.32
CA ILE A 238 -1.65 0.23 -20.35
C ILE A 238 -1.78 1.62 -20.98
N SER A 239 -0.68 2.14 -21.51
CA SER A 239 -0.68 3.41 -22.24
C SER A 239 -0.67 3.16 -23.75
N PRO A 240 -1.52 3.85 -24.54
CA PRO A 240 -1.50 3.76 -25.99
C PRO A 240 -0.32 4.53 -26.63
N ALA A 241 0.44 5.30 -25.84
CA ALA A 241 1.52 6.15 -26.36
C ALA A 241 2.69 5.32 -26.90
N LEU A 242 3.23 5.72 -28.05
CA LEU A 242 4.38 5.05 -28.69
C LEU A 242 5.61 5.03 -27.79
N SER A 243 5.80 6.04 -26.94
CA SER A 243 6.90 6.10 -25.96
C SER A 243 6.84 4.96 -24.93
N ASN A 244 5.68 4.35 -24.73
CA ASN A 244 5.43 3.37 -23.66
C ASN A 244 5.22 1.94 -24.21
N VAL A 245 5.56 1.68 -25.48
CA VAL A 245 5.35 0.37 -26.12
C VAL A 245 6.06 -0.76 -25.36
N SER A 246 7.29 -0.53 -24.89
CA SER A 246 8.06 -1.54 -24.14
C SER A 246 7.38 -1.94 -22.81
N GLU A 247 6.90 -0.95 -22.07
CA GLU A 247 6.20 -1.17 -20.79
C GLU A 247 4.83 -1.80 -21.03
N THR A 248 4.07 -1.32 -22.01
CA THR A 248 2.78 -1.89 -22.41
C THR A 248 2.90 -3.37 -22.78
N LEU A 249 3.90 -3.73 -23.59
CA LEU A 249 4.15 -5.12 -23.96
C LEU A 249 4.53 -5.98 -22.73
N SER A 250 5.29 -5.42 -21.81
CA SER A 250 5.67 -6.11 -20.56
C SER A 250 4.45 -6.38 -19.67
N THR A 251 3.56 -5.41 -19.51
CA THR A 251 2.29 -5.53 -18.78
C THR A 251 1.38 -6.58 -19.43
N LEU A 252 1.22 -6.58 -20.76
CA LEU A 252 0.40 -7.58 -21.47
C LEU A 252 0.95 -9.01 -21.32
N ARG A 253 2.28 -9.18 -21.38
CA ARG A 253 2.92 -10.49 -21.14
C ARG A 253 2.72 -10.96 -19.71
N PHE A 254 2.78 -10.05 -18.74
CA PHE A 254 2.49 -10.35 -17.34
C PHE A 254 1.03 -10.79 -17.15
N ALA A 255 0.07 -10.04 -17.68
CA ALA A 255 -1.35 -10.38 -17.63
C ALA A 255 -1.64 -11.75 -18.28
N THR A 256 -0.96 -12.06 -19.38
CA THR A 256 -1.06 -13.38 -20.04
C THR A 256 -0.61 -14.54 -19.14
N ARG A 257 0.41 -14.33 -18.29
CA ARG A 257 0.83 -15.33 -17.30
C ARG A 257 -0.18 -15.45 -16.16
N VAL A 258 -0.68 -14.32 -15.65
CA VAL A 258 -1.70 -14.30 -14.59
C VAL A 258 -2.95 -15.07 -15.01
N LYS A 259 -3.38 -14.92 -16.27
CA LYS A 259 -4.52 -15.65 -16.83
C LYS A 259 -4.42 -17.18 -16.73
N LYS A 260 -3.22 -17.74 -16.61
CA LYS A 260 -2.98 -19.19 -16.48
C LYS A 260 -3.16 -19.69 -15.05
N ILE A 261 -3.23 -18.81 -14.06
CA ILE A 261 -3.35 -19.18 -12.65
C ILE A 261 -4.79 -19.56 -12.35
N THR A 262 -4.98 -20.74 -11.76
CA THR A 262 -6.28 -21.23 -11.32
C THR A 262 -6.38 -21.13 -9.80
N ASN A 263 -7.31 -20.31 -9.30
CA ASN A 263 -7.63 -20.24 -7.87
C ASN A 263 -8.59 -21.35 -7.44
N LYS A 264 -8.71 -21.56 -6.13
CA LYS A 264 -9.58 -22.56 -5.50
C LYS A 264 -10.53 -21.88 -4.50
N PRO A 265 -11.48 -21.05 -4.97
CA PRO A 265 -12.39 -20.34 -4.08
C PRO A 265 -13.32 -21.32 -3.35
N LYS A 266 -13.50 -21.10 -2.05
CA LYS A 266 -14.34 -21.85 -1.11
C LYS A 266 -15.19 -20.86 -0.31
N LEU A 267 -16.34 -21.33 0.17
CA LEU A 267 -17.18 -20.54 1.06
C LEU A 267 -16.51 -20.43 2.43
N ASN A 268 -16.30 -19.21 2.93
CA ASN A 268 -15.76 -19.03 4.27
C ASN A 268 -16.89 -19.05 5.28
N VAL A 269 -16.83 -20.04 6.16
CA VAL A 269 -17.79 -20.26 7.24
C VAL A 269 -17.06 -20.08 8.56
N THR A 270 -17.66 -19.32 9.46
CA THR A 270 -17.23 -19.17 10.84
C THR A 270 -18.21 -19.90 11.74
N GLU A 271 -17.79 -21.03 12.31
CA GLU A 271 -18.41 -21.56 13.53
C GLU A 271 -17.92 -20.72 14.70
N SER A 272 -18.36 -19.45 14.75
CA SER A 272 -17.78 -18.41 15.60
C SER A 272 -17.60 -18.86 17.05
N ASP A 273 -18.55 -19.62 17.59
CA ASP A 273 -18.49 -20.11 18.98
C ASP A 273 -17.42 -21.18 19.18
N LYS A 274 -17.33 -22.16 18.27
CA LYS A 274 -16.33 -23.24 18.35
C LYS A 274 -14.93 -22.68 18.12
N LEU A 275 -14.77 -21.83 17.13
CA LEU A 275 -13.49 -21.20 16.83
C LEU A 275 -13.01 -20.28 17.95
N VAL A 276 -13.91 -19.49 18.54
CA VAL A 276 -13.58 -18.67 19.73
C VAL A 276 -13.22 -19.56 20.90
N ALA A 277 -13.90 -20.70 21.10
CA ALA A 277 -13.54 -21.66 22.14
C ALA A 277 -12.17 -22.29 21.92
N ASP A 278 -11.87 -22.74 20.68
CA ASP A 278 -10.58 -23.32 20.29
C ASP A 278 -9.45 -22.29 20.50
N LEU A 279 -9.63 -21.05 20.01
CA LEU A 279 -8.65 -19.97 20.20
C LEU A 279 -8.45 -19.63 21.69
N LYS A 280 -9.51 -19.63 22.50
CA LYS A 280 -9.40 -19.41 23.96
C LYS A 280 -8.63 -20.54 24.65
N SER A 281 -8.83 -21.79 24.23
CA SER A 281 -8.06 -22.93 24.72
C SER A 281 -6.59 -22.82 24.34
N GLU A 282 -6.28 -22.45 23.09
CA GLU A 282 -4.90 -22.20 22.65
C GLU A 282 -4.23 -21.05 23.41
N ILE A 283 -4.95 -19.94 23.64
CA ILE A 283 -4.49 -18.81 24.46
C ILE A 283 -4.13 -19.27 25.88
N ALA A 284 -4.96 -20.11 26.50
CA ALA A 284 -4.69 -20.65 27.83
C ALA A 284 -3.43 -21.52 27.84
N GLN A 285 -3.25 -22.38 26.84
CA GLN A 285 -2.05 -23.21 26.70
C GLN A 285 -0.78 -22.37 26.49
N LEU A 286 -0.83 -21.36 25.62
CA LEU A 286 0.31 -20.47 25.36
C LEU A 286 0.68 -19.62 26.59
N ARG A 287 -0.31 -19.15 27.35
CA ARG A 287 -0.08 -18.46 28.62
C ARG A 287 0.64 -19.37 29.62
N GLN A 288 0.23 -20.64 29.70
CA GLN A 288 0.88 -21.62 30.56
C GLN A 288 2.33 -21.89 30.12
N GLN A 289 2.56 -22.10 28.82
CA GLN A 289 3.91 -22.30 28.26
C GLN A 289 4.83 -21.09 28.51
N LEU A 290 4.30 -19.87 28.40
CA LEU A 290 5.04 -18.65 28.71
C LEU A 290 5.41 -18.57 30.20
N GLU A 291 4.51 -18.92 31.10
CA GLU A 291 4.80 -18.94 32.54
C GLU A 291 5.83 -20.03 32.89
N ASP A 292 5.72 -21.21 32.29
CA ASP A 292 6.69 -22.29 32.51
C ASP A 292 8.07 -21.93 31.95
N ALA A 293 8.13 -21.34 30.76
CA ALA A 293 9.38 -20.86 30.17
C ALA A 293 10.01 -19.73 31.00
N LYS A 294 9.22 -18.78 31.54
CA LYS A 294 9.74 -17.74 32.45
C LYS A 294 10.36 -18.32 33.71
N LYS A 295 9.76 -19.37 34.31
CA LYS A 295 10.30 -20.05 35.50
C LYS A 295 11.63 -20.74 35.21
N THR A 296 11.80 -21.31 34.02
CA THR A 296 13.05 -21.99 33.61
C THR A 296 14.16 -20.98 33.24
N THR A 297 13.81 -19.76 32.84
CA THR A 297 14.77 -18.76 32.30
C THR A 297 15.16 -17.68 33.31
N ALA A 298 15.09 -17.96 34.61
CA ALA A 298 15.37 -17.00 35.70
C ALA A 298 16.83 -16.49 35.77
N ILE A 299 17.66 -16.72 34.75
CA ILE A 299 19.06 -16.27 34.68
C ILE A 299 19.29 -15.56 33.34
N GLY A 300 19.09 -14.24 33.33
CA GLY A 300 19.73 -13.29 32.41
C GLY A 300 19.31 -13.28 30.94
N GLY A 301 18.36 -12.41 30.59
CA GLY A 301 18.10 -11.91 29.22
C GLY A 301 16.83 -12.46 28.57
N GLU A 302 16.01 -11.58 27.97
CA GLU A 302 14.87 -11.99 27.14
C GLU A 302 15.39 -12.76 25.92
N LEU A 303 15.14 -14.07 25.89
CA LEU A 303 15.37 -14.87 24.69
C LEU A 303 14.41 -14.42 23.57
N PRO A 304 14.87 -14.29 22.31
CA PRO A 304 14.01 -13.96 21.16
C PRO A 304 12.76 -14.85 21.07
N MET A 305 12.88 -16.11 21.48
CA MET A 305 11.80 -17.10 21.53
C MET A 305 10.66 -16.72 22.50
N LEU A 306 10.94 -16.05 23.62
CA LEU A 306 9.92 -15.57 24.55
C LEU A 306 9.16 -14.36 23.98
N ALA A 307 9.86 -13.46 23.28
CA ALA A 307 9.24 -12.34 22.59
C ALA A 307 8.31 -12.81 21.48
N ASP A 308 8.73 -13.79 20.68
CA ASP A 308 7.92 -14.41 19.63
C ASP A 308 6.65 -15.06 20.20
N MET A 309 6.77 -15.85 21.28
CA MET A 309 5.60 -16.45 21.95
C MET A 309 4.65 -15.41 22.54
N ARG A 310 5.17 -14.30 23.09
CA ARG A 310 4.34 -13.22 23.63
C ARG A 310 3.59 -12.47 22.53
N ASN A 311 4.25 -12.21 21.41
CA ASN A 311 3.62 -11.62 20.23
C ASN A 311 2.50 -12.52 19.70
N GLU A 312 2.79 -13.81 19.60
CA GLU A 312 1.84 -14.81 19.12
C GLU A 312 0.61 -14.96 20.05
N LEU A 313 0.82 -14.88 21.38
CA LEU A 313 -0.26 -14.81 22.35
C LEU A 313 -1.13 -13.55 22.15
N ARG A 314 -0.49 -12.38 22.05
CA ARG A 314 -1.17 -11.10 21.81
C ARG A 314 -2.01 -11.13 20.53
N ASN A 315 -1.47 -11.71 19.45
CA ASN A 315 -2.17 -11.81 18.18
C ASN A 315 -3.45 -12.64 18.27
N ARG A 316 -3.40 -13.78 18.98
CA ARG A 316 -4.58 -14.61 19.21
C ARG A 316 -5.62 -13.89 20.07
N GLU A 317 -5.19 -13.19 21.11
CA GLU A 317 -6.08 -12.39 21.96
C GLU A 317 -6.78 -11.29 21.16
N THR A 318 -6.05 -10.56 20.32
CA THR A 318 -6.63 -9.54 19.42
C THR A 318 -7.64 -10.17 18.45
N LEU A 319 -7.34 -11.34 17.88
CA LEU A 319 -8.27 -12.04 17.00
C LEU A 319 -9.57 -12.45 17.71
N VAL A 320 -9.48 -12.99 18.93
CA VAL A 320 -10.66 -13.33 19.74
C VAL A 320 -11.49 -12.08 20.03
N ASN A 321 -10.84 -10.98 20.42
CA ASN A 321 -11.55 -9.72 20.69
C ASN A 321 -12.27 -9.21 19.44
N LYS A 322 -11.64 -9.25 18.26
CA LYS A 322 -12.27 -8.89 16.98
C LYS A 322 -13.50 -9.75 16.67
N LEU A 323 -13.44 -11.05 16.98
CA LEU A 323 -14.58 -11.97 16.78
C LEU A 323 -15.71 -11.77 17.79
N GLN A 324 -15.42 -11.21 18.96
CA GLN A 324 -16.39 -11.00 20.05
C GLN A 324 -16.88 -9.55 20.18
N ALA A 325 -16.35 -8.60 19.41
CA ALA A 325 -16.67 -7.18 19.52
C ALA A 325 -18.18 -6.92 19.28
N GLY A 326 -18.85 -6.46 20.34
CA GLY A 326 -20.29 -6.15 20.37
C GLY A 326 -20.63 -4.71 20.02
N ASP A 327 -19.76 -3.75 20.35
CA ASP A 327 -20.04 -2.31 20.28
C ASP A 327 -19.22 -1.56 19.21
N ALA A 328 -19.10 -2.16 18.02
CA ALA A 328 -18.30 -1.62 16.91
C ALA A 328 -18.75 -0.22 16.45
N GLU A 329 -19.98 0.19 16.78
CA GLU A 329 -20.55 1.49 16.37
C GLU A 329 -19.96 2.67 17.15
N LYS A 330 -19.82 2.53 18.47
CA LYS A 330 -19.25 3.58 19.32
C LYS A 330 -17.78 3.76 19.00
N GLU A 331 -17.06 2.65 18.82
CA GLU A 331 -15.65 2.65 18.44
C GLU A 331 -15.44 3.32 17.06
N ALA A 332 -16.30 3.06 16.08
CA ALA A 332 -16.22 3.70 14.77
C ALA A 332 -16.48 5.21 14.83
N ALA A 333 -17.43 5.67 15.64
CA ALA A 333 -17.72 7.10 15.82
C ALA A 333 -16.58 7.84 16.53
N ASP A 334 -16.01 7.23 17.58
CA ASP A 334 -14.85 7.76 18.29
C ASP A 334 -13.63 7.83 17.36
N LEU A 335 -13.40 6.80 16.54
CA LEU A 335 -12.34 6.77 15.55
C LEU A 335 -12.51 7.89 14.50
N ALA A 336 -13.71 8.03 13.93
CA ALA A 336 -13.99 9.06 12.93
C ALA A 336 -13.71 10.48 13.47
N SER A 337 -14.03 10.73 14.75
CA SER A 337 -13.74 12.00 15.41
C SER A 337 -12.24 12.26 15.53
N ARG A 338 -11.45 11.22 15.89
CA ARG A 338 -9.98 11.33 15.96
C ARG A 338 -9.34 11.50 14.57
N GLN A 339 -9.84 10.82 13.55
CA GLN A 339 -9.39 10.97 12.16
C GLN A 339 -9.62 12.40 11.66
N LEU A 340 -10.79 12.99 11.94
CA LEU A 340 -11.07 14.39 11.58
C LEU A 340 -10.08 15.34 12.27
N HIS A 341 -9.82 15.11 13.56
CA HIS A 341 -8.87 15.91 14.32
C HIS A 341 -7.44 15.82 13.73
N LEU A 342 -6.97 14.62 13.39
CA LEU A 342 -5.67 14.45 12.73
C LEU A 342 -5.61 15.20 11.39
N LEU A 343 -6.64 15.10 10.55
CA LEU A 343 -6.65 15.85 9.28
C LEU A 343 -6.59 17.36 9.53
N GLN A 344 -7.29 17.88 10.55
CA GLN A 344 -7.21 19.28 10.92
C GLN A 344 -5.80 19.66 11.37
N GLU A 345 -5.14 18.85 12.19
CA GLU A 345 -3.76 19.04 12.62
C GLU A 345 -2.74 18.90 11.49
N LEU A 346 -3.07 18.19 10.41
CA LEU A 346 -2.29 18.11 9.17
C LEU A 346 -2.70 19.17 8.14
N GLY A 347 -3.64 20.05 8.47
CA GLY A 347 -4.14 21.14 7.63
C GLY A 347 -4.94 20.70 6.40
N LEU A 348 -5.62 19.57 6.51
CA LEU A 348 -6.46 18.92 5.50
C LEU A 348 -7.95 18.83 5.91
N GLY A 349 -8.33 19.57 6.96
CA GLY A 349 -9.69 19.63 7.50
C GLY A 349 -10.66 20.43 6.61
N PRO A 350 -11.98 20.13 6.66
CA PRO A 350 -12.98 20.90 5.91
C PRO A 350 -13.09 22.32 6.47
N SER A 351 -12.84 23.32 5.62
CA SER A 351 -13.23 24.70 5.92
C SER A 351 -14.74 24.85 5.71
N GLY A 352 -15.44 25.41 6.68
CA GLY A 352 -16.87 25.73 6.56
C GLY A 352 -17.10 26.70 5.39
N GLY A 353 -17.57 26.18 4.26
CA GLY A 353 -17.90 26.97 3.09
C GLY A 353 -18.25 26.05 1.92
N GLY A 354 -19.54 25.94 1.61
CA GLY A 354 -20.03 25.11 0.51
C GLY A 354 -19.40 25.51 -0.81
N GLY A 355 -18.51 24.65 -1.32
CA GLY A 355 -17.87 24.79 -2.61
C GLY A 355 -16.87 23.66 -2.80
N VAL A 356 -16.99 22.94 -3.90
CA VAL A 356 -16.00 21.94 -4.35
C VAL A 356 -14.71 22.69 -4.66
N GLY A 357 -13.87 22.86 -3.65
CA GLY A 357 -12.61 23.58 -3.71
C GLY A 357 -11.88 23.33 -2.39
N VAL A 358 -10.83 22.52 -2.45
CA VAL A 358 -9.98 22.18 -1.31
C VAL A 358 -9.27 23.46 -0.86
N ALA A 359 -9.86 24.21 0.06
CA ALA A 359 -9.20 25.29 0.77
C ALA A 359 -8.37 24.65 1.89
N PHE A 360 -7.07 24.52 1.66
CA PHE A 360 -6.10 24.03 2.64
C PHE A 360 -5.84 25.12 3.69
N THR A 361 -6.26 24.93 4.93
CA THR A 361 -5.71 25.70 6.07
C THR A 361 -4.47 24.95 6.55
N SER A 362 -3.27 25.40 6.17
CA SER A 362 -1.99 24.75 6.44
C SER A 362 -1.75 24.47 7.94
N PRO A 363 -1.17 23.31 8.32
CA PRO A 363 -0.77 23.04 9.71
C PRO A 363 0.52 23.77 10.12
N PHE A 364 1.19 24.43 9.17
CA PHE A 364 2.43 25.19 9.37
C PHE A 364 2.16 26.70 9.57
N GLY A 365 0.93 27.09 9.91
CA GLY A 365 0.51 28.49 10.01
C GLY A 365 0.52 29.19 8.66
N ASP A 366 0.86 30.48 8.64
CA ASP A 366 0.90 31.35 7.45
C ASP A 366 2.06 31.04 6.47
N MET A 367 2.60 29.81 6.48
CA MET A 367 3.75 29.44 5.64
C MET A 367 3.33 29.27 4.17
N PRO A 368 3.96 29.98 3.22
CA PRO A 368 3.67 29.84 1.80
C PRO A 368 4.04 28.47 1.23
N TYR A 369 3.32 28.05 0.17
CA TYR A 369 3.55 26.77 -0.49
C TYR A 369 3.24 26.82 -1.99
N LEU A 370 3.80 25.86 -2.74
CA LEU A 370 3.48 25.59 -4.13
C LEU A 370 2.51 24.42 -4.21
N LEU A 371 1.35 24.64 -4.81
CA LEU A 371 0.37 23.60 -5.12
C LEU A 371 0.57 23.13 -6.56
N ASN A 372 0.85 21.85 -6.77
CA ASN A 372 0.92 21.27 -8.11
C ASN A 372 -0.47 21.28 -8.76
N ILE A 373 -0.58 21.90 -9.94
CA ILE A 373 -1.80 22.00 -10.76
C ILE A 373 -1.54 21.51 -12.20
N SER A 374 -0.55 20.64 -12.38
CA SER A 374 -0.26 20.04 -13.69
C SER A 374 -1.47 19.25 -14.20
N ASP A 375 -1.69 19.21 -15.53
CA ASP A 375 -2.87 18.63 -16.20
C ASP A 375 -3.07 17.11 -16.02
N ASP A 376 -2.26 16.45 -15.20
CA ASP A 376 -2.46 15.05 -14.80
C ASP A 376 -3.52 15.00 -13.67
N PRO A 377 -4.71 14.38 -13.90
CA PRO A 377 -5.78 14.28 -12.92
C PRO A 377 -5.38 13.54 -11.63
N MET A 378 -4.28 12.78 -11.64
CA MET A 378 -3.75 12.08 -10.46
C MET A 378 -2.80 12.96 -9.63
N LEU A 379 -2.25 14.04 -10.20
CA LEU A 379 -1.25 14.92 -9.56
C LEU A 379 -1.78 16.33 -9.24
N CYS A 380 -2.85 16.76 -9.92
CA CYS A 380 -3.48 18.06 -9.70
C CYS A 380 -4.08 18.12 -8.28
N GLY A 381 -3.63 19.09 -7.47
CA GLY A 381 -4.14 19.35 -6.12
C GLY A 381 -3.60 18.45 -5.02
N THR A 382 -2.75 17.47 -5.35
CA THR A 382 -2.26 16.45 -4.40
C THR A 382 -0.86 16.75 -3.88
N LEU A 383 0.02 17.35 -4.70
CA LEU A 383 1.41 17.64 -4.27
C LEU A 383 1.54 19.10 -3.82
N MET A 384 1.88 19.29 -2.54
CA MET A 384 2.21 20.59 -1.96
C MET A 384 3.69 20.65 -1.57
N TYR A 385 4.36 21.76 -1.88
CA TYR A 385 5.74 22.02 -1.48
C TYR A 385 5.81 23.29 -0.63
N PHE A 386 6.04 23.15 0.67
CA PHE A 386 6.19 24.29 1.59
C PHE A 386 7.50 25.02 1.36
N ILE A 387 7.44 26.35 1.30
CA ILE A 387 8.61 27.20 1.15
C ILE A 387 8.99 27.72 2.52
N LYS A 388 10.06 27.17 3.12
CA LYS A 388 10.50 27.55 4.46
C LYS A 388 11.08 28.98 4.45
N PRO A 389 10.81 29.80 5.49
CA PRO A 389 11.46 31.09 5.65
C PRO A 389 12.95 30.90 5.93
N GLU A 390 13.75 31.91 5.58
CA GLU A 390 15.20 31.91 5.86
C GLU A 390 15.46 31.87 7.37
N ALA A 391 16.45 31.08 7.80
CA ALA A 391 16.81 30.96 9.20
C ALA A 391 17.57 32.24 9.65
N PRO A 392 17.25 32.81 10.83
CA PRO A 392 17.95 34.00 11.30
C PRO A 392 19.36 33.63 11.76
N GLY A 393 20.39 34.15 11.08
CA GLY A 393 21.77 34.19 11.61
C GLY A 393 22.89 33.55 10.77
N GLU A 394 22.67 33.12 9.53
CA GLU A 394 23.75 32.68 8.63
C GLU A 394 23.85 33.59 7.39
N ASP A 395 25.09 33.90 6.99
CA ASP A 395 25.46 35.00 6.08
C ASP A 395 24.64 35.11 4.79
N VAL A 396 24.28 36.37 4.47
CA VAL A 396 23.45 36.82 3.34
C VAL A 396 24.25 36.84 2.03
N ASP A 397 24.92 35.74 1.68
CA ASP A 397 25.54 35.58 0.37
C ASP A 397 25.11 34.29 -0.34
N THR A 398 24.20 34.51 -1.30
CA THR A 398 23.98 33.77 -2.56
C THR A 398 23.58 32.28 -2.60
N THR A 399 23.38 31.57 -1.49
CA THR A 399 22.94 30.14 -1.55
C THR A 399 21.63 29.79 -0.84
N GLN A 400 20.92 30.77 -0.28
CA GLN A 400 19.71 30.54 0.53
C GLN A 400 18.42 30.52 -0.33
N GLY A 401 17.42 29.73 0.07
CA GLY A 401 16.13 29.58 -0.62
C GLY A 401 15.83 28.17 -1.14
N THR A 402 14.55 27.87 -1.37
CA THR A 402 14.06 26.56 -1.86
C THR A 402 14.46 26.38 -3.32
N THR A 403 15.40 25.46 -3.59
CA THR A 403 15.86 25.16 -4.96
C THR A 403 14.98 24.12 -5.63
N ILE A 404 14.73 24.29 -6.93
CA ILE A 404 13.84 23.43 -7.74
C ILE A 404 14.59 23.01 -9.00
N GLY A 405 14.67 21.71 -9.27
CA GLY A 405 15.35 21.19 -10.46
C GLY A 405 15.48 19.68 -10.50
N THR A 406 16.33 19.16 -11.39
CA THR A 406 16.59 17.71 -11.51
C THR A 406 17.78 17.24 -10.68
N ALA A 407 18.58 18.15 -10.12
CA ALA A 407 19.70 17.78 -9.27
C ALA A 407 19.21 17.17 -7.95
N GLU A 408 19.98 16.22 -7.43
CA GLU A 408 19.58 15.42 -6.28
C GLU A 408 19.72 16.15 -4.94
N ASP A 409 20.47 17.25 -4.93
CA ASP A 409 20.64 18.19 -3.83
C ASP A 409 19.65 19.37 -3.90
N ALA A 410 18.75 19.40 -4.90
CA ALA A 410 17.67 20.38 -4.93
C ALA A 410 16.67 20.15 -3.79
N THR A 411 16.13 21.23 -3.21
CA THR A 411 15.08 21.12 -2.19
C THR A 411 13.80 20.47 -2.74
N ILE A 412 13.44 20.80 -3.98
CA ILE A 412 12.33 20.20 -4.72
C ILE A 412 12.90 19.55 -5.99
N VAL A 413 12.97 18.22 -5.96
CA VAL A 413 13.46 17.43 -7.09
C VAL A 413 12.31 17.09 -8.05
N LEU A 414 12.35 17.67 -9.24
CA LEU A 414 11.41 17.39 -10.33
C LEU A 414 12.08 16.47 -11.36
N ARG A 415 11.34 15.49 -11.89
CA ARG A 415 11.84 14.57 -12.92
C ARG A 415 10.95 14.62 -14.15
N GLY A 416 11.51 15.02 -15.29
CA GLY A 416 10.79 15.12 -16.55
C GLY A 416 11.63 15.73 -17.67
N LEU A 417 11.19 15.57 -18.92
CA LEU A 417 11.89 16.08 -20.09
C LEU A 417 11.87 17.62 -20.14
N GLY A 418 13.03 18.23 -20.39
CA GLY A 418 13.17 19.69 -20.54
C GLY A 418 13.31 20.46 -19.22
N LEU A 419 13.73 19.79 -18.14
CA LEU A 419 14.15 20.41 -16.88
C LEU A 419 15.68 20.43 -16.76
N HIS A 420 16.20 21.46 -16.07
CA HIS A 420 17.63 21.59 -15.78
C HIS A 420 17.94 21.16 -14.33
N LEU A 421 19.22 20.84 -14.09
CA LEU A 421 19.76 20.47 -12.76
C LEU A 421 19.30 21.45 -11.68
N MET A 422 19.48 22.75 -11.93
CA MET A 422 18.90 23.83 -11.16
C MET A 422 18.00 24.65 -12.07
N SER A 423 16.68 24.50 -11.93
CA SER A 423 15.71 25.19 -12.77
C SER A 423 15.40 26.58 -12.24
N CYS A 424 15.10 26.70 -10.94
CA CYS A 424 14.92 27.97 -10.26
C CYS A 424 15.07 27.84 -8.75
N ARG A 425 15.06 28.98 -8.07
CA ARG A 425 15.09 29.12 -6.63
C ARG A 425 13.96 30.04 -6.18
N ILE A 426 13.32 29.72 -5.06
CA ILE A 426 12.34 30.59 -4.41
C ILE A 426 12.86 30.96 -3.02
N VAL A 427 13.02 32.27 -2.81
CA VAL A 427 13.38 32.85 -1.52
C VAL A 427 12.10 33.25 -0.79
N ASN A 428 11.99 32.88 0.49
CA ASN A 428 10.88 33.26 1.35
C ASN A 428 11.37 34.19 2.47
N ASP A 429 11.01 35.45 2.34
CA ASP A 429 11.26 36.49 3.33
C ASP A 429 10.00 36.66 4.21
N ALA A 430 10.15 36.24 5.47
CA ALA A 430 9.16 36.36 6.53
C ALA A 430 7.73 35.85 6.19
N ASN A 431 7.62 34.78 5.40
CA ASN A 431 6.34 34.16 4.98
C ASN A 431 5.37 35.05 4.19
N THR A 432 5.74 36.29 3.92
CA THR A 432 4.87 37.28 3.25
C THR A 432 5.41 37.68 1.87
N ARG A 433 6.70 37.43 1.62
CA ARG A 433 7.37 37.87 0.40
C ARG A 433 8.16 36.74 -0.24
N LEU A 434 7.58 36.15 -1.29
CA LEU A 434 8.24 35.13 -2.09
C LEU A 434 8.90 35.72 -3.34
N THR A 435 10.18 35.43 -3.55
CA THR A 435 10.93 35.86 -4.75
C THR A 435 11.43 34.66 -5.53
N LEU A 436 10.95 34.51 -6.78
CA LEU A 436 11.42 33.52 -7.74
C LEU A 436 12.65 34.04 -8.49
N ILE A 437 13.67 33.20 -8.61
CA ILE A 437 14.91 33.48 -9.35
C ILE A 437 15.16 32.30 -10.30
N PRO A 438 14.95 32.46 -11.62
CA PRO A 438 15.27 31.42 -12.59
C PRO A 438 16.79 31.27 -12.76
N GLU A 439 17.25 30.03 -12.81
CA GLU A 439 18.66 29.71 -13.05
C GLU A 439 18.84 29.33 -14.52
N ASP A 440 18.70 28.06 -14.89
CA ASP A 440 18.99 27.59 -16.25
C ASP A 440 17.76 27.12 -17.04
N ALA A 441 16.59 26.95 -16.40
CA ALA A 441 15.40 26.45 -17.07
C ALA A 441 14.48 27.57 -17.59
N LYS A 442 13.66 27.23 -18.59
CA LYS A 442 12.51 28.08 -18.98
C LYS A 442 11.50 28.07 -17.84
N VAL A 443 11.41 29.18 -17.13
CA VAL A 443 10.44 29.42 -16.07
C VAL A 443 9.49 30.52 -16.49
N MET A 444 8.19 30.31 -16.32
CA MET A 444 7.16 31.29 -16.63
C MET A 444 6.32 31.59 -15.41
N VAL A 445 5.95 32.85 -15.22
CA VAL A 445 4.96 33.27 -14.23
C VAL A 445 3.78 33.87 -14.97
N ASN A 446 2.58 33.33 -14.76
CA ASN A 446 1.34 33.73 -15.44
C ASN A 446 1.48 33.79 -16.98
N GLY A 447 2.20 32.82 -17.55
CA GLY A 447 2.44 32.71 -18.99
C GLY A 447 3.54 33.61 -19.56
N ARG A 448 4.20 34.43 -18.73
CA ARG A 448 5.33 35.27 -19.15
C ARG A 448 6.66 34.64 -18.73
N VAL A 449 7.60 34.52 -19.65
CA VAL A 449 8.94 34.00 -19.36
C VAL A 449 9.68 34.97 -18.45
N VAL A 450 10.23 34.45 -17.35
CA VAL A 450 11.12 35.22 -16.46
C VAL A 450 12.56 34.93 -16.89
N PRO A 451 13.36 35.96 -17.27
CA PRO A 451 14.74 35.73 -17.71
C PRO A 451 15.63 35.19 -16.58
N LYS A 452 16.71 34.49 -16.97
CA LYS A 452 17.74 33.99 -16.05
C LYS A 452 18.28 35.09 -15.15
N GLY A 453 18.41 34.80 -13.85
CA GLY A 453 18.94 35.70 -12.83
C GLY A 453 18.02 36.86 -12.43
N VAL A 454 16.88 37.04 -13.10
CA VAL A 454 15.94 38.12 -12.78
C VAL A 454 15.07 37.72 -11.59
N ARG A 455 15.11 38.54 -10.53
CA ARG A 455 14.27 38.37 -9.35
C ARG A 455 12.83 38.76 -9.68
N HIS A 456 11.89 37.83 -9.51
CA HIS A 456 10.47 38.06 -9.72
C HIS A 456 9.69 37.88 -8.42
N LEU A 457 8.98 38.93 -8.00
CA LEU A 457 8.13 38.87 -6.82
C LEU A 457 6.86 38.09 -7.14
N LEU A 458 6.63 36.98 -6.43
CA LEU A 458 5.44 36.15 -6.56
C LEU A 458 4.30 36.73 -5.72
N ARG A 459 3.10 36.69 -6.29
CA ARG A 459 1.83 37.03 -5.63
C ARG A 459 1.04 35.76 -5.33
N ASN A 460 0.12 35.87 -4.36
CA ASN A 460 -0.82 34.79 -4.09
C ASN A 460 -1.58 34.42 -5.38
N HIS A 461 -1.71 33.12 -5.64
CA HIS A 461 -2.30 32.51 -6.83
C HIS A 461 -1.55 32.66 -8.16
N ASP A 462 -0.31 33.19 -8.15
CA ASP A 462 0.52 33.17 -9.35
C ASP A 462 0.75 31.74 -9.86
N ARG A 463 0.71 31.56 -11.17
CA ARG A 463 0.98 30.28 -11.83
C ARG A 463 2.42 30.24 -12.29
N ILE A 464 3.21 29.35 -11.71
CA ILE A 464 4.59 29.09 -12.10
C ILE A 464 4.62 27.86 -13.01
N VAL A 465 5.19 28.00 -14.20
CA VAL A 465 5.49 26.87 -15.09
C VAL A 465 6.99 26.66 -15.12
N ILE A 466 7.43 25.45 -14.82
CA ILE A 466 8.86 25.06 -14.84
C ILE A 466 9.05 24.00 -15.92
N GLY A 467 9.89 24.29 -16.93
CA GLY A 467 10.11 23.41 -18.06
C GLY A 467 8.88 23.36 -19.00
N ARG A 468 8.39 22.15 -19.30
CA ARG A 468 7.27 21.93 -20.24
C ARG A 468 6.01 21.34 -19.63
N ALA A 469 6.08 20.79 -18.42
CA ALA A 469 5.00 19.97 -17.86
C ALA A 469 4.62 20.31 -16.43
N PHE A 470 5.50 20.99 -15.67
CA PHE A 470 5.25 21.27 -14.26
C PHE A 470 4.58 22.62 -14.10
N VAL A 471 3.35 22.61 -13.62
CA VAL A 471 2.57 23.82 -13.35
C VAL A 471 2.25 23.86 -11.86
N PHE A 472 2.63 24.95 -11.20
CA PHE A 472 2.37 25.20 -9.79
C PHE A 472 1.53 26.45 -9.62
N ARG A 473 0.66 26.45 -8.63
CA ARG A 473 -0.01 27.64 -8.10
C ARG A 473 0.68 28.02 -6.79
N VAL A 474 1.11 29.28 -6.70
CA VAL A 474 1.65 29.84 -5.46
C VAL A 474 0.50 30.12 -4.51
N ILE A 475 0.63 29.69 -3.26
CA ILE A 475 -0.27 30.08 -2.18
C ILE A 475 0.56 30.83 -1.13
N ILE A 476 0.18 32.08 -0.89
CA ILE A 476 0.68 32.90 0.23
C ILE A 476 -0.56 33.12 1.11
N PRO A 477 -0.64 32.43 2.27
CA PRO A 477 -1.80 32.47 3.16
C PRO A 477 -2.27 33.87 3.56
#